data_AF-A0A4Q3AG06-F1
#
_entry.id   AF-A0A4Q3AG06-F1
#
_cell.length_a   1.000
_cell.length_b   1.000
_cell.length_c   1.000
_cell.angle_alpha   90.00
_cell.angle_beta   90.00
_cell.angle_gamma   90.00
#
_symmetry.space_group_name_H-M   'P 1'
#
loop_
_entity.id
_entity.type
_entity.pdbx_description
1 polymer ?
#
loop_
_entity_poly.entity_id
_entity_poly.type
_entity_poly.pdbx_seq_one_letter_code
_entity_poly.pdbx_strand_id
1 'polypeptide(L)' 'MTAPASHRRILSASLVGTSVEFYDFYIYATAAALVFPALFFPASDPTVAQLASYASFS' A
#
# COMPACT_ATOMS: atom_id res chain seq x y z
N MET A 1 36.65 -14.23 -5.93
CA MET A 1 35.81 -13.72 -7.03
C MET A 1 34.47 -14.44 -6.97
N THR A 2 33.38 -13.75 -6.62
CA THR A 2 32.02 -14.33 -6.62
C THR A 2 31.52 -14.45 -8.05
N ALA A 3 31.00 -15.63 -8.43
CA ALA A 3 30.37 -15.81 -9.73
C ALA A 3 29.22 -14.81 -9.94
N PRO A 4 29.01 -14.29 -11.17
CA PRO A 4 27.93 -13.36 -11.44
C PRO A 4 26.57 -13.97 -11.09
N ALA A 5 25.67 -13.16 -10.52
CA ALA A 5 24.33 -13.61 -10.19
C ALA A 5 23.59 -14.06 -11.47
N SER A 6 22.92 -15.22 -11.41
CA SER A 6 22.13 -15.69 -12.56
C SER A 6 21.01 -14.71 -12.90
N HIS A 7 20.69 -14.55 -14.18
CA HIS A 7 19.58 -13.69 -14.65
C HIS A 7 18.26 -13.96 -13.91
N ARG A 8 17.93 -15.22 -13.63
CA ARG A 8 16.70 -15.59 -12.91
C ARG A 8 16.66 -15.02 -11.49
N ARG A 9 17.81 -14.98 -10.81
CA ARG A 9 17.94 -14.38 -9.46
C ARG A 9 17.81 -12.87 -9.51
N ILE A 10 18.35 -12.22 -10.54
CA ILE A 10 18.24 -10.78 -10.73
C ILE A 10 16.77 -10.40 -10.94
N LEU A 11 16.08 -11.07 -11.88
CA LEU A 11 14.67 -10.84 -12.17
C LEU A 11 13.78 -11.03 -10.93
N SER A 12 13.97 -12.10 -10.17
CA SER A 12 13.19 -12.34 -8.95
C SER A 12 13.45 -11.29 -7.87
N ALA A 13 14.71 -10.88 -7.70
CA ALA A 13 15.07 -9.86 -6.72
C ALA A 13 14.49 -8.49 -7.09
N SER A 14 14.53 -8.12 -8.37
CA SER A 14 13.91 -6.88 -8.86
C SER A 14 12.40 -6.88 -8.67
N LEU A 15 11.72 -7.98 -9.00
CA LEU A 15 10.27 -8.11 -8.80
C LEU A 15 9.87 -7.94 -7.33
N VAL A 16 10.58 -8.62 -6.43
CA VAL A 16 10.33 -8.54 -4.98
C VAL A 16 10.65 -7.13 -4.48
N GLY A 17 11.78 -6.55 -4.89
CA GLY A 17 12.18 -5.19 -4.52
C GLY A 17 11.12 -4.16 -4.90
N THR A 18 10.67 -4.17 -6.16
CA THR A 18 9.59 -3.30 -6.63
C THR A 18 8.29 -3.54 -5.85
N SER A 19 7.95 -4.80 -5.56
CA SER A 19 6.74 -5.09 -4.78
C SER A 19 6.79 -4.52 -3.36
N VAL A 20 7.96 -4.56 -2.72
CA VAL A 20 8.16 -3.98 -1.38
C VAL A 20 8.09 -2.45 -1.41
N GLU A 21 8.64 -1.81 -2.45
CA GLU A 21 8.55 -0.35 -2.62
C GLU A 21 7.09 0.15 -2.63
N PHE A 22 6.16 -0.64 -3.16
CA PHE A 22 4.73 -0.29 -3.19
C PHE A 22 3.90 -0.90 -2.04
N TYR A 23 4.52 -1.66 -1.12
CA TYR A 23 3.79 -2.42 -0.11
C TYR A 23 3.04 -1.51 0.88
N ASP A 24 3.69 -0.44 1.35
CA ASP A 24 3.09 0.48 2.32
C ASP A 24 1.86 1.19 1.73
N PHE A 25 1.89 1.54 0.45
CA PHE A 25 0.73 2.12 -0.24
C PHE A 25 -0.46 1.15 -0.29
N TYR A 26 -0.20 -0.14 -0.51
CA TYR A 26 -1.28 -1.14 -0.55
C TYR A 26 -1.92 -1.34 0.83
N ILE A 27 -1.11 -1.40 1.89
CA ILE A 27 -1.61 -1.51 3.26
C ILE A 27 -2.37 -0.24 3.66
N TYR A 28 -1.81 0.94 3.37
CA TYR A 28 -2.49 2.21 3.62
C TYR A 28 -3.83 2.28 2.88
N ALA A 29 -3.87 1.86 1.62
CA ALA A 29 -5.10 1.82 0.84
C ALA A 29 -6.17 0.92 1.43
N THR A 30 -5.75 -0.26 1.87
CA THR A 30 -6.65 -1.22 2.52
C THR A 30 -7.20 -0.65 3.83
N ALA A 31 -6.36 0.03 4.60
CA ALA A 31 -6.77 0.69 5.84
C ALA A 31 -7.70 1.89 5.58
N ALA A 32 -7.42 2.70 4.55
CA ALA A 32 -8.28 3.80 4.11
C ALA A 32 -9.66 3.32 3.62
N ALA A 33 -9.72 2.14 3.01
CA ALA A 33 -10.98 1.56 2.58
C ALA A 33 -11.79 0.94 3.74
N LEU A 34 -11.12 0.28 4.69
CA LEU A 34 -11.80 -0.61 5.64
C LEU A 34 -11.82 -0.13 7.10
N VAL A 35 -10.88 0.73 7.51
CA VAL A 35 -10.65 1.04 8.92
C VAL A 35 -10.80 2.53 9.21
N PHE A 36 -10.12 3.38 8.44
CA PHE A 36 -10.03 4.82 8.70
C PHE A 36 -11.37 5.59 8.69
N PRO A 37 -12.37 5.27 7.83
CA PRO A 37 -13.67 5.95 7.87
C PRO A 37 -14.32 5.87 9.25
N ALA A 38 -14.32 4.67 9.85
CA ALA A 38 -14.91 4.44 11.17
C ALA A 38 -13.99 4.91 12.31
N LEU A 39 -12.66 4.80 12.13
CA LEU A 39 -11.71 5.13 13.18
C LEU A 39 -11.54 6.64 13.38
N PHE A 40 -11.50 7.42 12.30
CA PHE A 40 -11.20 8.85 12.33
C PHE A 40 -12.41 9.74 12.06
N PHE A 41 -13.46 9.24 11.40
CA PHE A 41 -14.66 10.01 11.07
C PHE A 41 -15.97 9.38 11.61
N PRO A 42 -16.03 8.92 12.87
CA PRO A 42 -17.16 8.14 13.39
C PRO A 42 -18.49 8.90 13.48
N ALA A 43 -18.45 10.24 13.52
CA ALA A 43 -19.64 11.10 13.63
C ALA A 43 -20.11 11.65 12.27
N SER A 44 -19.42 11.34 11.17
CA SER A 44 -19.76 11.80 9.83
C SER A 44 -20.78 10.88 9.17
N ASP A 45 -21.47 11.39 8.15
CA ASP A 45 -22.23 10.54 7.24
C ASP A 45 -21.31 9.45 6.65
N PRO A 46 -21.73 8.17 6.57
CA PRO A 46 -20.87 7.07 6.14
C PRO A 46 -20.21 7.30 4.77
N THR A 47 -20.92 7.91 3.82
CA THR A 47 -20.38 8.18 2.49
C THR A 47 -19.32 9.27 2.55
N VAL A 48 -19.58 10.31 3.34
CA VAL A 48 -18.63 11.41 3.55
C VAL A 48 -17.38 10.93 4.28
N ALA A 49 -17.53 10.08 5.30
CA ALA A 49 -16.41 9.46 6.01
C ALA A 49 -15.50 8.66 5.06
N GLN A 50 -16.09 7.89 4.14
CA GLN A 50 -15.35 7.12 3.14
C GLN A 50 -14.56 8.04 2.19
N LEU A 51 -15.21 9.07 1.67
CA LEU A 51 -14.58 10.03 0.76
C LEU A 51 -13.45 10.81 1.45
N ALA A 52 -13.68 11.25 2.69
CA ALA A 52 -12.66 11.93 3.49
C ALA A 52 -11.46 11.01 3.78
N SER A 53 -11.70 9.73 4.05
CA SER A 53 -10.64 8.75 4.23
C SER A 53 -9.85 8.47 2.94
N TYR A 54 -10.46 8.53 1.76
CA TYR A 54 -9.73 8.42 0.50
C TYR A 54 -8.99 9.71 0.14
N ALA A 55 -9.49 10.87 0.57
CA ALA A 55 -8.84 12.14 0.34
C ALA A 55 -7.50 12.30 1.09
N SER A 56 -7.17 11.42 2.05
CA SER A 56 -5.87 11.42 2.73
C SER A 56 -4.74 10.79 1.91
N PHE A 57 -5.06 10.16 0.77
CA PHE A 57 -4.04 9.80 -0.20
C PHE A 57 -3.52 11.05 -0.91
N SER A 58 -2.23 11.34 -0.72
CA SER A 58 -1.47 12.42 -1.37
C SER A 58 -0.63 11.91 -2.53
#